data_AF-A0A9E1SSB3-F1
#
_entry.id   AF-A0A9E1SSB3-F1
#
_cell.length_a   1.000
_cell.length_b   1.000
_cell.length_c   1.000
_cell.angle_alpha   90.00
_cell.angle_beta   90.00
_cell.angle_gamma   90.00
#
_symmetry.space_group_name_H-M   'P 1'
#
loop_
_entity.id
_entity.type
_entity.pdbx_description
1 polymer ?
#
loop_
_entity_poly.entity_id
_entity_poly.type
_entity_poly.pdbx_seq_one_letter_code
_entity_poly.pdbx_strand_id
1 'polypeptide(L)'
;MIKIFAAFALLTVMISTASVYNLKQATYDLEEKKRDISAQILKDREAIKVLKAEMAYLSRPERLERLSRRHLVLDATQNEQIASNLNELTVRDNIQMVNMPVDNFQMFLPRQKPDPLAAKRNNEVFVAAENITVASYVEKKEKEKVIQDINYEQKSLYERILAKIGN
;
A
#
# COMPACT_ATOMS: atom_id res chain seq x y z
N MET A 1 -50.31 -8.55 39.75
CA MET A 1 -50.17 -8.02 38.38
C MET A 1 -49.29 -6.77 38.33
N ILE A 2 -49.57 -5.70 39.10
CA ILE A 2 -48.78 -4.46 39.08
C ILE A 2 -47.28 -4.64 39.37
N LYS A 3 -46.92 -5.54 40.31
CA LYS A 3 -45.53 -5.82 40.69
C LYS A 3 -44.71 -6.47 39.57
N ILE A 4 -45.33 -7.37 38.79
CA ILE A 4 -44.68 -8.01 37.63
C ILE A 4 -44.43 -6.96 36.55
N PHE A 5 -45.39 -6.07 36.29
CA PHE A 5 -45.23 -5.00 35.31
C PHE A 5 -44.12 -4.02 35.72
N ALA A 6 -44.07 -3.62 36.99
CA ALA A 6 -43.00 -2.77 37.51
C ALA A 6 -41.62 -3.45 37.42
N ALA A 7 -41.54 -4.74 37.73
CA ALA A 7 -40.29 -5.51 37.58
C ALA A 7 -39.83 -5.58 36.11
N PHE A 8 -40.76 -5.75 35.17
CA PHE A 8 -40.44 -5.78 33.75
C PHE A 8 -39.97 -4.42 33.22
N ALA A 9 -40.63 -3.34 33.65
CA ALA A 9 -40.21 -1.98 33.31
C ALA A 9 -38.83 -1.64 33.87
N LEU A 10 -38.50 -2.09 35.09
CA LEU A 10 -37.17 -1.92 35.65
C LEU A 10 -36.12 -2.75 34.90
N LEU A 11 -36.47 -3.97 34.47
CA LEU A 11 -35.60 -4.83 33.68
C LEU A 11 -35.25 -4.17 32.34
N THR A 12 -36.22 -3.62 31.62
CA THR A 12 -35.97 -2.99 30.31
C THR A 12 -35.10 -1.74 30.44
N VAL A 13 -35.30 -0.93 31.49
CA VAL A 13 -34.44 0.23 31.79
C VAL A 13 -33.01 -0.20 32.09
N MET A 14 -32.82 -1.27 32.88
CA MET A 14 -31.49 -1.82 33.17
C MET A 14 -30.79 -2.32 31.91
N ILE A 15 -31.49 -3.07 31.06
CA ILE A 15 -30.93 -3.58 29.80
C ILE A 15 -30.56 -2.42 28.86
N SER A 16 -31.42 -1.40 28.76
CA SER A 16 -31.16 -0.22 27.92
C SER A 16 -29.92 0.54 28.40
N THR A 17 -29.79 0.74 29.71
CA THR A 17 -28.64 1.44 30.30
C THR A 17 -27.35 0.65 30.09
N ALA A 18 -27.38 -0.67 30.28
CA ALA A 18 -26.23 -1.54 30.01
C ALA A 18 -25.82 -1.52 28.52
N SER A 19 -26.80 -1.53 27.61
CA SER A 19 -26.53 -1.46 26.16
C SER A 19 -25.85 -0.16 25.76
N VAL A 20 -26.35 0.98 26.26
CA VAL A 20 -25.76 2.30 26.00
C VAL A 20 -24.35 2.39 26.56
N TYR A 21 -24.12 1.86 27.77
CA TYR A 21 -22.80 1.88 28.39
C TYR A 21 -21.75 1.06 27.62
N ASN A 22 -22.14 -0.13 27.13
CA ASN A 22 -21.26 -0.96 26.31
C ASN A 22 -20.89 -0.28 24.99
N LEU A 23 -21.87 0.35 24.31
CA LEU A 23 -21.61 1.08 23.08
C LEU A 23 -20.64 2.26 23.30
N LYS A 24 -20.82 2.97 24.42
CA LYS A 24 -19.96 4.09 24.80
C LYS A 24 -18.50 3.68 24.96
N GLN A 25 -18.23 2.54 25.62
CA GLN A 25 -16.86 2.04 25.77
C GLN A 25 -16.22 1.64 24.44
N ALA A 26 -16.97 0.94 23.58
CA ALA A 26 -16.45 0.56 22.26
C ALA A 26 -16.07 1.78 21.39
N THR A 27 -16.74 2.92 21.56
CA THR A 27 -16.42 4.14 20.83
C THR A 27 -15.21 4.89 21.37
N TYR A 28 -14.95 4.84 22.68
CA TYR A 28 -13.82 5.56 23.29
C TYR A 28 -12.47 5.01 22.84
N ASP A 29 -12.29 3.69 22.83
CA ASP A 29 -11.04 3.05 22.41
C ASP A 29 -10.72 3.36 20.94
N LEU A 30 -11.76 3.40 20.09
CA LEU A 30 -11.61 3.70 18.67
C LEU A 30 -11.28 5.18 18.43
N GLU A 31 -11.86 6.07 19.22
CA GLU A 31 -11.59 7.51 19.15
C GLU A 31 -10.18 7.85 19.64
N GLU A 32 -9.72 7.20 20.72
CA GLU A 32 -8.35 7.30 21.21
C GLU A 32 -7.35 6.81 20.15
N LYS A 33 -7.58 5.62 19.59
CA LYS A 33 -6.73 5.09 18.51
C LYS A 33 -6.70 6.00 17.28
N LYS A 34 -7.83 6.61 16.92
CA LYS A 34 -7.90 7.58 15.83
C LYS A 34 -7.06 8.83 16.14
N ARG A 35 -7.13 9.34 17.37
CA ARG A 35 -6.34 10.50 17.81
C ARG A 35 -4.84 10.18 17.75
N ASP A 36 -4.46 9.02 18.24
CA ASP A 36 -3.05 8.60 18.29
C ASP A 36 -2.46 8.41 16.89
N ILE A 37 -3.19 7.75 15.98
CA ILE A 37 -2.78 7.61 14.57
C ILE A 37 -2.69 8.98 13.91
N SER A 38 -3.65 9.88 14.17
CA SER A 38 -3.63 11.23 13.61
C SER A 38 -2.40 12.02 14.09
N ALA A 39 -2.03 11.88 15.36
CA ALA A 39 -0.83 12.49 15.92
C ALA A 39 0.45 11.90 15.31
N GLN A 40 0.48 10.58 15.08
CA GLN A 40 1.61 9.91 14.42
C GLN A 40 1.78 10.39 12.97
N ILE A 41 0.68 10.50 12.21
CA ILE A 41 0.71 11.03 10.83
C ILE A 41 1.29 12.44 10.78
N LEU A 42 0.98 13.30 11.75
CA LEU A 42 1.54 14.65 11.81
C LEU A 42 3.05 14.63 12.03
N LYS A 43 3.54 13.80 12.95
CA LYS A 43 4.98 13.61 13.20
C LYS A 43 5.70 13.07 11.96
N ASP A 44 5.13 12.07 11.30
CA ASP A 44 5.71 11.48 10.09
C ASP A 44 5.79 12.51 8.95
N ARG A 45 4.80 13.39 8.83
CA ARG A 45 4.83 14.49 7.85
C ARG A 45 5.96 15.48 8.11
N GLU A 46 6.25 15.78 9.37
CA GLU A 46 7.38 16.65 9.73
C GLU A 46 8.70 15.97 9.39
N ALA A 47 8.86 14.69 9.72
CA ALA A 47 10.05 13.91 9.37
C ALA A 47 10.28 13.84 7.85
N ILE A 48 9.22 13.59 7.07
CA ILE A 48 9.28 13.57 5.60
C ILE A 48 9.69 14.93 5.04
N LYS A 49 9.23 16.04 5.62
CA LYS A 49 9.63 17.38 5.18
C LYS A 49 11.13 17.62 5.38
N VAL A 50 11.65 17.26 6.55
CA VAL A 50 13.09 17.36 6.84
C VAL A 50 13.88 16.50 5.86
N LEU A 51 13.49 15.24 5.68
CA LEU A 51 14.17 14.34 4.75
C LEU A 51 14.13 14.85 3.31
N LYS A 52 13.02 15.45 2.86
CA LYS A 52 12.94 16.11 1.55
C LYS A 52 13.91 17.29 1.44
N ALA A 53 14.04 18.10 2.49
CA ALA A 53 14.97 19.21 2.51
C ALA A 53 16.43 18.74 2.47
N GLU A 54 16.74 17.68 3.21
CA GLU A 54 18.05 17.03 3.17
C GLU A 54 18.34 16.45 1.78
N MET A 55 17.38 15.70 1.21
CA MET A 55 17.54 15.15 -0.13
C MET A 55 17.75 16.27 -1.16
N ALA A 56 16.98 17.35 -1.09
CA ALA A 56 17.15 18.52 -1.95
C ALA A 56 18.50 19.22 -1.75
N TYR A 57 19.08 19.18 -0.54
CA TYR A 57 20.43 19.68 -0.29
C TYR A 57 21.50 18.75 -0.86
N LEU A 58 21.33 17.42 -0.71
CA LEU A 58 22.27 16.43 -1.21
C LEU A 58 22.29 16.37 -2.74
N SER A 59 21.15 16.60 -3.39
CA SER A 59 20.99 16.54 -4.84
C SER A 59 21.34 17.84 -5.58
N ARG A 60 21.82 18.88 -4.89
CA ARG A 60 22.22 20.14 -5.55
C ARG A 60 23.33 19.88 -6.59
N PRO A 61 23.16 20.30 -7.86
CA PRO A 61 24.10 19.97 -8.93
C PRO A 61 25.50 20.52 -8.65
N GLU A 62 25.62 21.74 -8.11
CA GLU A 62 26.92 22.34 -7.78
C GLU A 62 27.67 21.55 -6.71
N ARG A 63 26.94 20.98 -5.75
CA ARG A 63 27.51 20.13 -4.70
C ARG A 63 27.96 18.80 -5.26
N LEU A 64 27.13 18.17 -6.10
CA LEU A 64 27.45 16.91 -6.78
C LEU A 64 28.65 17.07 -7.71
N GLU A 65 28.73 18.15 -8.46
CA GLU A 65 29.86 18.48 -9.33
C GLU A 65 31.16 18.63 -8.54
N ARG A 66 31.13 19.40 -7.44
CA ARG A 66 32.29 19.57 -6.56
C ARG A 66 32.74 18.26 -5.91
N LEU A 67 31.80 17.40 -5.50
CA LEU A 67 32.12 16.09 -4.95
C LEU A 67 32.66 15.14 -6.02
N SER A 68 32.09 15.17 -7.22
CA SER A 68 32.57 14.42 -8.38
C SER A 68 34.02 14.77 -8.69
N ARG A 69 34.34 16.06 -8.84
CA ARG A 69 35.73 16.52 -9.07
C ARG A 69 36.71 16.12 -7.96
N ARG A 70 36.24 15.97 -6.72
CA ARG A 70 37.09 15.63 -5.56
C ARG A 70 37.32 14.13 -5.41
N HIS A 71 36.29 13.33 -5.70
CA HIS A 71 36.27 11.90 -5.34
C HIS A 71 36.21 10.96 -6.55
N LEU A 72 35.79 11.42 -7.72
CA LEU A 72 35.95 10.69 -8.97
C LEU A 72 37.24 11.14 -9.66
N VAL A 73 37.95 10.18 -10.24
CA VAL A 73 39.11 10.39 -11.11
C VAL A 73 38.68 10.75 -12.55
N LEU A 74 37.38 10.67 -12.84
CA LEU A 74 36.81 11.04 -14.13
C LEU A 74 36.63 12.56 -14.23
N ASP A 75 37.28 13.17 -15.22
CA ASP A 75 37.05 14.54 -15.62
C ASP A 75 35.71 14.68 -16.39
N ALA A 76 35.29 15.91 -16.66
CA ALA A 76 34.10 16.15 -17.46
C ALA A 76 34.19 15.40 -18.81
N THR A 77 33.13 14.65 -19.16
CA THR A 77 33.08 13.88 -20.41
C THR A 77 33.31 14.80 -21.60
N GLN A 78 34.42 14.59 -22.31
CA GLN A 78 34.76 15.40 -23.47
C GLN A 78 33.93 14.95 -24.67
N ASN A 79 33.68 15.87 -25.61
CA ASN A 79 32.87 15.59 -26.79
C ASN A 79 33.43 14.42 -27.61
N GLU A 80 34.76 14.26 -27.65
CA GLU A 80 35.41 13.16 -28.36
C GLU A 80 35.10 11.78 -27.74
N GLN A 81 34.70 11.71 -26.47
CA GLN A 81 34.34 10.45 -25.79
C GLN A 81 32.91 10.00 -26.08
N ILE A 82 32.04 10.90 -26.56
CA ILE A 82 30.63 10.62 -26.85
C ILE A 82 30.46 10.15 -28.30
N ALA A 83 31.17 10.82 -29.23
CA ALA A 83 31.26 10.41 -30.62
C ALA A 83 32.61 10.87 -31.16
N SER A 84 33.36 9.96 -31.79
CA SER A 84 34.67 10.29 -32.34
C SER A 84 34.52 11.20 -33.56
N ASN A 85 33.40 11.06 -34.29
CA ASN A 85 33.05 11.87 -35.45
C ASN A 85 31.52 12.08 -35.53
N LEU A 86 31.08 13.24 -36.04
CA LEU A 86 29.66 13.56 -36.25
C LEU A 86 28.94 12.56 -37.17
N ASN A 87 29.69 11.86 -38.03
CA ASN A 87 29.16 10.86 -38.95
C ASN A 87 28.85 9.50 -38.30
N GLU A 88 29.29 9.26 -37.06
CA GLU A 88 28.95 8.05 -36.29
C GLU A 88 27.58 8.18 -35.60
N LEU A 89 27.10 9.41 -35.42
CA LEU A 89 25.77 9.67 -34.92
C LEU A 89 24.77 9.31 -36.02
N THR A 90 23.93 8.32 -35.75
CA THR A 90 22.84 7.96 -36.67
C THR A 90 21.83 9.11 -36.70
N VAL A 91 21.81 9.84 -37.82
CA VAL A 91 20.75 10.80 -38.09
C VAL A 91 19.47 10.00 -38.33
N ARG A 92 18.43 10.28 -37.54
CA ARG A 92 17.08 9.79 -37.82
C ARG A 92 16.54 10.57 -39.02
N ASP A 93 16.89 10.13 -40.23
CA ASP A 93 16.46 10.74 -41.49
C ASP A 93 14.93 10.69 -41.66
N ASN A 94 14.32 9.68 -41.06
CA ASN A 94 12.89 9.47 -40.99
C ASN A 94 12.42 9.67 -39.55
N ILE A 95 12.24 10.93 -39.14
CA ILE A 95 11.27 11.23 -38.09
C ILE A 95 9.90 10.88 -38.67
N GLN A 96 9.56 9.59 -38.69
CA GLN A 96 8.15 9.22 -38.64
C GLN A 96 7.69 9.84 -37.34
N MET A 97 7.01 10.99 -37.43
CA MET A 97 5.97 11.29 -36.47
C MET A 97 5.09 10.06 -36.55
N VAL A 98 5.33 9.10 -35.65
CA VAL A 98 4.42 8.01 -35.42
C VAL A 98 3.22 8.71 -34.82
N ASN A 99 2.39 9.27 -35.69
CA ASN A 99 0.96 9.37 -35.50
C ASN A 99 0.45 7.92 -35.52
N MET A 100 0.94 7.12 -34.57
CA MET A 100 0.04 6.24 -33.87
C MET A 100 -1.09 7.18 -33.46
N PRO A 101 -2.34 6.96 -33.92
CA PRO A 101 -3.44 7.52 -33.19
C PRO A 101 -3.14 7.20 -31.72
N VAL A 102 -3.01 8.25 -30.90
CA VAL A 102 -2.86 8.13 -29.45
C VAL A 102 -4.02 7.30 -28.90
N ASP A 103 -5.04 7.01 -29.71
CA ASP A 103 -6.23 6.24 -29.37
C ASP A 103 -6.24 4.78 -29.81
N ASN A 104 -5.22 4.26 -30.52
CA ASN A 104 -5.13 2.81 -30.74
C ASN A 104 -4.21 2.13 -29.72
N PHE A 105 -4.30 2.57 -28.46
CA PHE A 105 -4.06 1.65 -27.37
C PHE A 105 -5.05 0.50 -27.56
N GLN A 106 -4.57 -0.70 -27.89
CA GLN A 106 -5.36 -1.88 -27.56
C GLN A 106 -5.59 -1.75 -26.07
N MET A 107 -6.83 -1.41 -25.69
CA MET A 107 -7.20 -1.37 -24.29
C MET A 107 -6.97 -2.80 -23.81
N PHE A 108 -5.82 -3.03 -23.18
CA PHE A 108 -5.57 -4.28 -22.49
C PHE A 108 -6.61 -4.28 -21.40
N LEU A 109 -7.73 -4.93 -21.69
CA LEU A 109 -8.70 -5.28 -20.68
C LEU A 109 -7.87 -5.86 -19.54
N PRO A 110 -8.05 -5.38 -18.30
CA PRO A 110 -7.31 -5.93 -17.18
C PRO A 110 -7.38 -7.45 -17.27
N ARG A 111 -6.23 -8.13 -17.28
CA ARG A 111 -6.18 -9.59 -17.39
C ARG A 111 -7.18 -10.13 -16.39
N GLN A 112 -8.14 -10.93 -16.87
CA GLN A 112 -9.06 -11.59 -15.96
C GLN A 112 -8.23 -12.37 -14.95
N LYS A 113 -8.53 -12.20 -13.66
CA LYS A 113 -7.80 -12.84 -12.58
C LYS A 113 -7.75 -14.34 -12.89
N PRO A 114 -6.58 -14.99 -12.83
CA PRO A 114 -6.48 -16.42 -13.07
C PRO A 114 -7.48 -17.15 -12.18
N ASP A 115 -8.18 -18.13 -12.75
CA ASP A 115 -9.14 -18.95 -12.02
C ASP A 115 -8.43 -19.53 -10.78
N PRO A 116 -8.93 -19.28 -9.55
CA PRO A 116 -8.32 -19.82 -8.33
C PRO A 116 -8.24 -21.35 -8.33
N LEU A 117 -9.10 -22.05 -9.09
CA LEU A 117 -9.04 -23.50 -9.26
C LEU A 117 -7.88 -23.94 -10.16
N ALA A 118 -7.54 -23.14 -11.17
CA ALA A 118 -6.40 -23.40 -12.05
C ALA A 118 -5.07 -23.19 -11.31
N ALA A 119 -4.99 -22.22 -10.40
CA ALA A 119 -3.78 -22.00 -9.59
C ALA A 119 -3.45 -23.18 -8.65
N LYS A 120 -4.46 -23.88 -8.12
CA LYS A 120 -4.25 -25.07 -7.27
C LYS A 120 -3.65 -26.25 -8.03
N ARG A 121 -4.14 -26.52 -9.25
CA ARG A 121 -3.65 -27.63 -10.10
C ARG A 121 -2.15 -27.52 -10.38
N ASN A 122 -1.68 -26.31 -10.67
CA ASN A 122 -0.29 -26.07 -11.01
C ASN A 122 0.60 -26.33 -9.80
N ASN A 123 0.19 -25.83 -8.63
CA ASN A 123 0.95 -25.99 -7.39
C ASN A 123 1.02 -27.45 -6.93
N GLU A 124 0.00 -28.26 -7.17
CA GLU A 124 0.06 -29.71 -6.88
C GLU A 124 1.08 -30.43 -7.79
N VAL A 125 1.20 -30.01 -9.05
CA VAL A 125 2.18 -30.56 -10.00
C VAL A 125 3.60 -30.07 -9.68
N PHE A 126 3.79 -28.82 -9.27
CA PHE A 126 5.10 -28.27 -8.86
C PHE A 126 5.59 -28.83 -7.51
N VAL A 127 4.68 -29.13 -6.57
CA VAL A 127 5.06 -29.76 -5.28
C VAL A 127 5.45 -31.23 -5.44
N ALA A 128 4.95 -31.90 -6.49
CA ALA A 128 5.33 -33.29 -6.79
C ALA A 128 6.66 -33.41 -7.55
N ALA A 129 7.12 -32.35 -8.23
CA ALA A 129 8.17 -32.47 -9.25
C ALA A 129 9.54 -31.89 -8.89
N GLU A 130 9.71 -31.04 -7.87
CA GLU A 130 11.05 -30.47 -7.65
C GLU A 130 11.35 -30.00 -6.23
N ASN A 131 12.42 -30.59 -5.67
CA ASN A 131 13.03 -30.27 -4.37
C ASN A 131 13.75 -28.91 -4.40
N ILE A 132 13.01 -27.81 -4.59
CA ILE A 132 13.63 -26.48 -4.58
C ILE A 132 13.69 -25.95 -3.15
N THR A 133 14.89 -26.01 -2.57
CA THR A 133 15.19 -25.40 -1.27
C THR A 133 15.32 -23.89 -1.46
N VAL A 134 14.22 -23.15 -1.26
CA VAL A 134 14.27 -21.69 -1.22
C VAL A 134 14.79 -21.28 0.15
N ALA A 135 16.01 -20.73 0.20
CA ALA A 135 16.57 -20.15 1.42
C ALA A 135 15.70 -18.97 1.89
N SER A 136 14.86 -19.21 2.89
CA SER A 136 14.04 -18.18 3.53
C SER A 136 14.85 -17.43 4.58
N TYR A 137 14.74 -16.10 4.56
CA TYR A 137 15.28 -15.22 5.58
C TYR A 137 14.73 -15.64 6.96
N VAL A 138 15.63 -15.90 7.92
CA VAL A 138 15.27 -16.22 9.30
C VAL A 138 14.87 -14.93 10.01
N GLU A 139 13.60 -14.56 9.92
CA GLU A 139 13.00 -13.59 10.82
C GLU A 139 12.70 -14.31 12.15
N LYS A 140 13.53 -14.06 13.16
CA LYS A 140 13.33 -14.60 14.52
C LYS A 140 12.15 -13.87 15.17
N LYS A 141 10.93 -14.35 14.90
CA LYS A 141 9.73 -13.92 15.61
C LYS A 141 9.67 -14.58 16.98
N GLU A 142 9.96 -13.80 18.02
CA GLU A 142 9.59 -14.13 19.38
C GLU A 142 8.05 -14.21 19.45
N LYS A 143 7.55 -15.33 19.97
CA LYS A 143 6.13 -15.69 19.95
C LYS A 143 5.36 -14.81 20.94
N GLU A 144 4.73 -13.75 20.46
CA GLU A 144 3.62 -13.14 21.19
C GLU A 144 2.34 -13.94 20.96
N LYS A 145 1.65 -14.28 22.05
CA LYS A 145 0.55 -15.25 22.08
C LYS A 145 -0.63 -14.77 21.23
N VAL A 146 -1.04 -15.65 20.32
CA VAL A 146 -2.25 -15.57 19.50
C VAL A 146 -3.48 -15.38 20.40
N ILE A 147 -4.10 -14.21 20.34
CA ILE A 147 -5.51 -14.03 20.71
C ILE A 147 -6.31 -14.26 19.42
N GLN A 148 -7.30 -15.14 19.53
CA GLN A 148 -8.11 -15.69 18.45
C GLN A 148 -8.69 -14.64 17.49
N ASP A 149 -8.60 -14.96 16.20
CA ASP A 149 -9.13 -14.21 15.07
C ASP A 149 -10.61 -13.86 15.24
N ILE A 150 -10.89 -12.58 15.46
CA ILE A 150 -12.23 -12.02 15.25
C ILE A 150 -12.37 -11.83 13.74
N ASN A 151 -13.10 -12.73 13.10
CA ASN A 151 -13.41 -12.67 11.68
C ASN A 151 -14.28 -11.44 11.39
N TYR A 152 -13.63 -10.34 10.99
CA TYR A 152 -14.35 -9.20 10.44
C TYR A 152 -14.64 -9.49 8.97
N GLU A 153 -15.87 -9.95 8.68
CA GLU A 153 -16.44 -9.89 7.32
C GLU A 153 -16.44 -8.43 6.86
N GLN A 154 -15.36 -8.00 6.22
CA GLN A 154 -15.31 -6.71 5.54
C GLN A 154 -16.16 -6.80 4.27
N LYS A 155 -17.47 -6.64 4.42
CA LYS A 155 -18.38 -6.46 3.28
C LYS A 155 -17.92 -5.27 2.44
N SER A 156 -17.67 -5.55 1.16
CA SER A 156 -17.20 -4.57 0.18
C SER A 156 -18.15 -3.38 0.10
N LEU A 157 -17.63 -2.20 -0.25
CA LEU A 157 -18.41 -0.96 -0.36
C LEU A 157 -19.66 -1.14 -1.24
N TYR A 158 -19.58 -1.98 -2.26
CA TYR A 158 -20.69 -2.30 -3.17
C TYR A 158 -21.86 -2.99 -2.45
N GLU A 159 -21.58 -3.98 -1.59
CA GLU A 159 -22.63 -4.67 -0.83
C GLU A 159 -23.33 -3.74 0.17
N ARG A 160 -22.60 -2.79 0.76
CA ARG A 160 -23.18 -1.81 1.70
C ARG A 160 -24.12 -0.84 0.99
N ILE A 161 -23.78 -0.46 -0.24
CA ILE A 161 -24.61 0.42 -1.06
C ILE A 161 -25.88 -0.31 -1.49
N LEU A 162 -25.77 -1.56 -1.94
CA LEU A 162 -26.93 -2.42 -2.27
C LEU A 162 -27.86 -2.63 -1.08
N ALA A 163 -27.33 -2.95 0.10
CA ALA A 163 -28.12 -3.14 1.31
C ALA A 163 -28.84 -1.86 1.78
N LYS A 164 -28.28 -0.68 1.47
CA LYS A 164 -28.86 0.62 1.85
C LYS A 164 -29.90 1.14 0.84
N ILE A 165 -29.84 0.69 -0.41
CA ILE A 165 -30.78 1.09 -1.48
C ILE A 165 -31.94 0.09 -1.57
N GLY A 166 -31.77 -1.15 -1.09
CA GLY A 166 -32.76 -2.22 -1.15
C GLY A 166 -33.76 -2.31 0.01
N ASN A 167 -34.07 -1.22 0.71
CA ASN A 167 -35.14 -1.18 1.72
C ASN A 167 -35.85 0.18 1.74
#